data_AF-A0A0R2X361-F1
#
_entry.id   AF-A0A0R2X361-F1
#
_cell.length_a   1.000
_cell.length_b   1.000
_cell.length_c   1.000
_cell.angle_alpha   90.00
_cell.angle_beta   90.00
_cell.angle_gamma   90.00
#
_symmetry.space_group_name_H-M   'P 1'
#
loop_
_entity.id
_entity.type
_entity.pdbx_description
1 polymer ?
#
loop_
_entity_poly.entity_id
_entity_poly.type
_entity_poly.pdbx_seq_one_letter_code
_entity_poly.pdbx_strand_id
1 'polypeptide(L)'
;MNVRRQIKSTPYGSLLWRVFIGVVGGLVTVIGSALLFAPGPGLLVLLAGLGILATEFAWASKAIRQTKNIAENFSDKIGIPLWVKYLIAALLTLASLLAIAIYYS
;
A
#
# COMPACT_ATOMS: atom_id res chain seq x y z
N MET A 1 1.70 25.93 28.33
CA MET A 1 0.91 24.74 28.71
C MET A 1 0.33 24.12 27.44
N ASN A 2 0.83 22.94 27.02
CA ASN A 2 0.56 22.39 25.68
C ASN A 2 -0.76 21.60 25.65
N VAL A 3 -1.79 22.22 25.08
CA VAL A 3 -3.18 21.75 24.87
C VAL A 3 -3.28 20.43 24.08
N ARG A 4 -2.19 19.96 23.46
CA ARG A 4 -2.15 18.81 22.54
C ARG A 4 -2.36 17.42 23.17
N ARG A 5 -2.46 17.28 24.50
CA ARG A 5 -2.59 15.97 25.18
C ARG A 5 -4.00 15.60 25.63
N GLN A 6 -4.97 16.53 25.58
CA GLN A 6 -6.28 16.33 26.22
C GLN A 6 -7.34 15.66 25.32
N ILE A 7 -7.07 15.45 24.03
CA ILE A 7 -8.02 14.79 23.10
C ILE A 7 -7.71 13.29 22.99
N LYS A 8 -7.73 12.59 24.12
CA LYS A 8 -7.77 11.12 24.19
C LYS A 8 -8.77 10.71 25.26
N SER A 9 -10.02 11.14 25.10
CA SER A 9 -11.12 10.80 26.01
C SER A 9 -12.20 10.07 25.24
N THR A 10 -12.02 8.76 25.02
CA THR A 10 -13.00 7.67 25.28
C THR A 10 -12.46 6.35 24.70
N PRO A 11 -12.19 5.31 25.52
CA PRO A 11 -11.58 4.04 25.07
C PRO A 11 -12.52 3.13 24.25
N TYR A 12 -13.84 3.33 24.31
CA TYR A 12 -14.80 2.47 23.60
C TYR A 12 -14.94 2.80 22.11
N GLY A 13 -14.90 4.08 21.73
CA GLY A 13 -14.98 4.50 20.33
C GLY A 13 -13.75 4.10 19.50
N SER A 14 -12.56 4.12 20.11
CA SER A 14 -11.31 3.71 19.45
C SER A 14 -11.22 2.19 19.25
N LEU A 15 -11.83 1.39 20.13
CA LEU A 15 -11.94 -0.06 19.94
C LEU A 15 -12.84 -0.41 18.76
N LEU A 16 -14.05 0.17 18.71
CA LEU A 16 -14.98 -0.03 17.60
C LEU A 16 -14.37 0.42 16.27
N TRP A 17 -13.68 1.55 16.25
CA TRP A 17 -13.00 2.07 15.06
C TRP A 17 -11.85 1.16 14.60
N ARG A 18 -11.02 0.67 15.52
CA ARG A 18 -9.95 -0.31 15.22
C ARG A 18 -10.51 -1.63 14.69
N VAL A 19 -11.62 -2.11 15.24
CA VAL A 19 -12.29 -3.33 14.76
C VAL A 19 -12.86 -3.10 13.37
N PHE A 20 -13.55 -1.99 13.12
CA PHE A 20 -14.09 -1.64 11.81
C PHE A 20 -12.99 -1.59 10.74
N ILE A 21 -11.91 -0.86 10.99
CA ILE A 21 -10.77 -0.79 10.06
C ILE A 21 -10.07 -2.15 9.91
N GLY A 22 -9.96 -2.93 10.99
CA GLY A 22 -9.44 -4.29 10.94
C GLY A 22 -10.27 -5.21 10.05
N VAL A 23 -11.59 -5.12 10.12
CA VAL A 23 -12.51 -5.91 9.28
C VAL A 23 -12.45 -5.45 7.83
N VAL A 24 -12.53 -4.14 7.57
CA VAL A 24 -12.48 -3.59 6.21
C VAL A 24 -11.12 -3.90 5.56
N GLY A 25 -10.02 -3.57 6.22
CA GLY A 25 -8.68 -3.84 5.72
C GLY A 25 -8.42 -5.35 5.55
N GLY A 26 -8.87 -6.17 6.51
CA GLY A 26 -8.79 -7.63 6.43
C GLY A 26 -9.55 -8.22 5.24
N LEU A 27 -10.78 -7.79 5.00
CA LEU A 27 -11.58 -8.23 3.84
C LEU A 27 -10.90 -7.85 2.53
N VAL A 28 -10.45 -6.60 2.40
CA VAL A 28 -9.74 -6.14 1.19
C VAL A 28 -8.46 -6.95 0.96
N THR A 29 -7.70 -7.25 2.01
CA THR A 29 -6.50 -8.09 1.93
C THR A 29 -6.80 -9.53 1.51
N VAL A 30 -7.88 -10.13 2.02
CA VAL A 30 -8.30 -11.49 1.63
C VAL A 30 -8.73 -11.53 0.16
N ILE A 31 -9.55 -10.56 -0.26
CA ILE A 31 -9.98 -10.43 -1.66
C ILE A 31 -8.76 -10.21 -2.56
N GLY A 32 -7.85 -9.31 -2.19
CA GLY A 32 -6.61 -9.05 -2.92
C GLY A 32 -5.73 -10.30 -3.05
N SER A 33 -5.63 -11.11 -1.99
CA SER A 33 -4.90 -12.39 -2.03
C SER A 33 -5.55 -13.39 -2.96
N ALA A 34 -6.88 -13.51 -2.96
CA ALA A 34 -7.59 -14.37 -3.89
C ALA A 34 -7.39 -13.91 -5.36
N LEU A 35 -7.31 -12.60 -5.58
CA LEU A 35 -7.04 -12.02 -6.89
C LEU A 35 -5.58 -12.21 -7.36
N LEU A 36 -4.64 -12.61 -6.50
CA LEU A 36 -3.27 -12.95 -6.93
C LEU A 36 -3.22 -14.17 -7.85
N PHE A 37 -4.20 -15.07 -7.74
CA PHE A 37 -4.28 -16.23 -8.61
C PHE A 37 -4.70 -15.88 -10.05
N ALA A 38 -5.34 -14.73 -10.25
CA ALA A 38 -5.63 -14.21 -11.58
C ALA A 38 -4.45 -13.36 -12.08
N PRO A 39 -3.99 -13.51 -13.34
CA PRO A 39 -3.03 -12.58 -13.92
C PRO A 39 -3.72 -11.22 -14.11
N GLY A 40 -3.66 -10.39 -13.06
CA GLY A 40 -4.39 -9.12 -12.98
C GLY A 40 -3.98 -8.28 -11.75
N PRO A 41 -4.64 -7.14 -11.50
CA PRO A 41 -4.23 -6.14 -10.51
C PRO A 41 -4.44 -6.55 -9.04
N GLY A 42 -4.55 -7.85 -8.73
CA GLY A 42 -4.77 -8.36 -7.37
C GLY A 42 -3.74 -7.87 -6.35
N LEU A 43 -2.50 -7.66 -6.79
CA LEU A 43 -1.45 -7.07 -5.96
C LEU A 43 -1.80 -5.64 -5.50
N LEU A 44 -2.40 -4.81 -6.35
CA LEU A 44 -2.80 -3.45 -5.97
C LEU A 44 -3.88 -3.47 -4.90
N VAL A 45 -4.86 -4.36 -5.05
CA VAL A 45 -5.94 -4.56 -4.08
C VAL A 45 -5.38 -5.06 -2.74
N LEU A 46 -4.46 -6.01 -2.78
CA LEU A 46 -3.80 -6.55 -1.60
C LEU A 46 -3.02 -5.47 -0.84
N LEU A 47 -2.22 -4.66 -1.55
CA LEU A 47 -1.45 -3.57 -0.98
C LEU A 47 -2.36 -2.47 -0.41
N ALA A 48 -3.49 -2.18 -1.06
CA ALA A 48 -4.48 -1.25 -0.52
C ALA A 48 -5.06 -1.75 0.81
N GLY A 49 -5.43 -3.03 0.89
CA GLY A 49 -5.92 -3.65 2.14
C GLY A 49 -4.89 -3.59 3.28
N LEU A 50 -3.63 -3.92 2.98
CA LEU A 50 -2.52 -3.80 3.93
C LEU A 50 -2.26 -2.35 4.37
N GLY A 51 -2.42 -1.39 3.46
CA GLY A 51 -2.33 0.04 3.75
C GLY A 51 -3.42 0.50 4.72
N ILE A 52 -4.66 0.02 4.54
CA ILE A 52 -5.78 0.27 5.47
C ILE A 52 -5.48 -0.33 6.84
N LEU A 53 -4.98 -1.57 6.91
CA LEU A 53 -4.56 -2.19 8.18
C LEU A 53 -3.44 -1.39 8.86
N ALA A 54 -2.53 -0.78 8.10
CA ALA A 54 -1.41 0.00 8.65
C ALA A 54 -1.82 1.29 9.36
N THR A 55 -3.04 1.82 9.16
CA THR A 55 -3.48 3.06 9.83
C THR A 55 -3.78 2.84 11.31
N GLU A 56 -4.28 1.66 11.69
CA GLU A 56 -4.71 1.34 13.06
C GLU A 56 -3.84 0.27 13.74
N PHE A 57 -3.12 -0.54 12.95
CA PHE A 57 -2.29 -1.62 13.45
C PHE A 57 -0.81 -1.32 13.28
N ALA A 58 -0.14 -1.12 14.42
CA ALA A 58 1.30 -0.84 14.47
C ALA A 58 2.15 -1.94 13.81
N TRP A 59 1.69 -3.20 13.80
CA TRP A 59 2.41 -4.29 13.14
C TRP A 59 2.49 -4.11 11.62
N ALA A 60 1.40 -3.66 10.97
CA ALA A 60 1.35 -3.45 9.54
C ALA A 60 2.19 -2.23 9.14
N SER A 61 2.14 -1.16 9.94
CA SER A 61 3.02 0.00 9.76
C SER A 61 4.51 -0.37 9.90
N LYS A 62 4.86 -1.21 10.89
CA LYS A 62 6.23 -1.69 11.09
C LYS A 62 6.72 -2.53 9.90
N ALA A 63 5.86 -3.38 9.33
CA ALA A 63 6.18 -4.16 8.14
C ALA A 63 6.50 -3.25 6.94
N ILE A 64 5.66 -2.25 6.65
CA ILE A 64 5.90 -1.29 5.56
C ILE A 64 7.22 -0.55 5.76
N ARG A 65 7.51 -0.12 6.99
CA ARG A 65 8.74 0.61 7.32
C ARG A 65 9.98 -0.26 7.12
N GLN A 66 9.89 -1.56 7.44
CA GLN A 66 10.97 -2.50 7.19
C GLN A 66 11.19 -2.69 5.68
N THR A 67 10.12 -2.83 4.89
CA THR A 67 10.21 -2.89 3.43
C THR A 67 10.83 -1.64 2.84
N LYS A 68 10.47 -0.44 3.33
CA LYS A 68 11.07 0.82 2.90
C LYS A 68 12.57 0.87 3.18
N ASN A 69 12.99 0.49 4.38
CA ASN A 69 14.42 0.47 4.73
C ASN A 69 15.21 -0.51 3.84
N ILE A 70 14.60 -1.65 3.50
CA ILE A 70 15.19 -2.63 2.58
C ILE A 70 15.31 -2.01 1.17
N ALA A 71 14.24 -1.39 0.66
CA ALA A 71 14.23 -0.75 -0.64
C ALA A 71 15.24 0.41 -0.74
N GLU A 72 15.38 1.23 0.30
CA GLU A 72 16.37 2.31 0.36
C GLU A 72 17.80 1.76 0.33
N ASN A 73 18.09 0.74 1.14
CA ASN A 73 19.40 0.07 1.13
C ASN A 73 19.75 -0.52 -0.24
N PHE A 74 18.75 -1.05 -0.97
CA PHE A 74 18.96 -1.54 -2.33
C PHE A 74 19.13 -0.38 -3.32
N SER A 75 18.34 0.68 -3.20
CA SER A 75 18.41 1.83 -4.09
C SER A 75 19.75 2.57 -3.98
N ASP A 76 20.29 2.69 -2.77
CA ASP A 76 21.61 3.29 -2.51
C ASP A 76 22.75 2.43 -3.08
N LYS A 77 22.60 1.10 -3.08
CA LYS A 77 23.58 0.18 -3.66
C LYS A 77 23.49 0.08 -5.18
N ILE A 78 22.30 0.30 -5.76
CA ILE A 78 22.03 0.08 -7.18
C ILE A 78 22.14 1.36 -8.02
N GLY A 79 22.10 2.55 -7.41
CA GLY A 79 22.50 3.81 -8.06
C GLY A 79 21.94 4.00 -9.48
N ILE A 80 20.62 3.83 -9.66
CA ILE A 80 20.00 3.85 -11.00
C ILE A 80 20.16 5.25 -11.61
N PRO A 81 20.79 5.39 -12.79
CA PRO A 81 20.96 6.68 -13.44
C PRO A 81 19.59 7.27 -13.84
N LEU A 82 19.44 8.60 -13.69
CA LEU A 82 18.18 9.32 -13.91
C LEU A 82 17.53 9.00 -15.28
N TRP A 83 18.34 8.84 -16.33
CA TRP A 83 17.85 8.50 -17.67
C TRP A 83 17.15 7.13 -17.75
N VAL A 84 17.65 6.13 -17.02
CA VAL A 84 17.02 4.79 -16.95
C VAL A 84 15.69 4.85 -16.20
N LYS A 85 15.60 5.67 -15.14
CA LYS A 85 14.34 5.89 -14.42
C LYS A 85 13.25 6.48 -15.34
N TYR A 86 13.61 7.45 -16.18
CA TYR A 86 12.69 8.02 -17.17
C TYR A 86 12.33 7.04 -18.29
N LEU A 87 13.27 6.21 -18.74
CA LEU A 87 13.02 5.17 -19.75
C LEU A 87 12.00 4.14 -19.24
N ILE A 88 12.21 3.62 -18.02
CA ILE A 88 11.28 2.67 -17.39
C ILE A 88 9.90 3.29 -17.23
N ALA A 89 9.82 4.54 -16.77
CA ALA A 89 8.55 5.26 -16.65
C ALA A 89 7.84 5.40 -18.00
N ALA A 90 8.57 5.78 -19.05
CA ALA A 90 8.04 5.93 -20.40
C ALA A 90 7.51 4.60 -20.97
N LEU A 91 8.25 3.51 -20.81
CA LEU A 91 7.79 2.18 -21.21
C LEU A 91 6.54 1.75 -20.44
N LEU A 92 6.48 2.02 -19.13
CA LEU A 92 5.31 1.70 -18.32
C LEU A 92 4.07 2.47 -18.80
N THR A 93 4.24 3.76 -19.11
CA THR A 93 3.14 4.57 -19.63
C THR A 93 2.64 4.09 -20.98
N LEU A 94 3.53 3.68 -21.88
CA LEU A 94 3.16 3.13 -23.19
C LEU A 94 2.46 1.78 -23.03
N ALA A 95 2.96 0.90 -22.17
CA ALA A 95 2.32 -0.38 -21.86
C ALA A 95 0.92 -0.19 -21.25
N SER A 96 0.74 0.81 -20.39
CA SER A 96 -0.56 1.15 -19.81
C SER A 96 -1.56 1.62 -20.88
N LEU A 97 -1.12 2.49 -21.80
CA LEU A 97 -1.94 2.93 -22.93
C LEU A 97 -2.33 1.76 -23.85
N LEU A 98 -1.41 0.85 -24.14
CA LEU A 98 -1.69 -0.34 -24.96
C LEU A 98 -2.65 -1.30 -24.27
N ALA A 99 -2.52 -1.53 -22.96
CA ALA A 99 -3.44 -2.37 -22.21
C ALA A 99 -4.87 -1.79 -22.21
N ILE A 100 -5.00 -0.45 -22.08
CA ILE A 100 -6.29 0.24 -22.18
C ILE A 100 -6.86 0.10 -23.60
N ALA A 101 -6.02 0.26 -24.63
CA ALA A 101 -6.44 0.12 -26.02
C ALA A 101 -6.92 -1.30 -26.37
N ILE A 102 -6.25 -2.34 -25.86
CA ILE A 102 -6.66 -3.75 -26.04
C ILE A 102 -7.96 -4.04 -25.29
N TYR A 103 -8.16 -3.46 -24.10
CA TYR A 103 -9.38 -3.65 -23.34
C TYR A 103 -10.61 -2.98 -23.98
N TYR A 104 -10.40 -1.93 -24.77
CA TYR A 104 -11.46 -1.16 -25.43
C TYR A 104 -11.68 -1.53 -26.91
N SER A 105 -10.77 -2.31 -27.50
CA SER A 105 -10.85 -2.85 -28.87
C SER A 105 -11.60 -4.17 -28.92
#